data_AF-A0A3S4IB91-F1
#
_entry.id   AF-A0A3S4IB91-F1
#
_cell.length_a   1.000
_cell.length_b   1.000
_cell.length_c   1.000
_cell.angle_alpha   90.00
_cell.angle_beta   90.00
_cell.angle_gamma   90.00
#
_symmetry.space_group_name_H-M   'P 1'
#
loop_
_entity.id
_entity.type
_entity.pdbx_description
1 polymer ?
#
loop_
_entity_poly.entity_id
_entity_poly.type
_entity_poly.pdbx_seq_one_letter_code
_entity_poly.pdbx_strand_id
1 'polypeptide(L)'
;MSKPLFIFEMANNHMGNVEHGVALIRAIRESCQGFDFDFGFKLQYRNLDTFIHSSFKGRDDVKYVKRFEETRLQPEQMQKLVAEMKANGFKAICTPFDEESVDLIEAHGIEIIKIASCSFTDWPCWSASPAATSRWWRPPPARGARTSTRWSASCCIAART
;
A
#
# COMPACT_ATOMS: atom_id res chain seq x y z
N MET A 1 -16.14 12.03 19.40
CA MET A 1 -16.34 11.64 17.98
C MET A 1 -14.96 11.49 17.35
N SER A 2 -14.69 10.42 16.60
CA SER A 2 -13.41 10.23 15.91
C SER A 2 -13.29 11.22 14.75
N LYS A 3 -12.15 11.92 14.63
CA LYS A 3 -11.90 12.82 13.51
C LYS A 3 -11.86 12.04 12.18
N PRO A 4 -12.37 12.60 11.06
CA PRO A 4 -12.17 12.02 9.74
C PRO A 4 -10.69 11.82 9.41
N LEU A 5 -10.36 10.70 8.75
CA LEU A 5 -9.01 10.41 8.25
C LEU A 5 -8.98 10.63 6.73
N PHE A 6 -8.17 11.57 6.27
CA PHE A 6 -7.89 11.79 4.84
C PHE A 6 -6.61 11.06 4.46
N ILE A 7 -6.65 10.29 3.36
CA ILE A 7 -5.52 9.48 2.90
C ILE A 7 -5.05 10.02 1.55
N PHE A 8 -3.80 10.49 1.50
CA PHE A 8 -3.16 10.94 0.27
C PHE A 8 -2.42 9.78 -0.38
N GLU A 9 -2.83 9.43 -1.60
CA GLU A 9 -2.22 8.33 -2.36
C GLU A 9 -1.04 8.84 -3.18
N MET A 10 0.17 8.36 -2.87
CA MET A 10 1.33 8.61 -3.72
C MET A 10 1.31 7.73 -4.98
N ALA A 11 0.87 6.48 -4.84
CA ALA A 11 1.06 5.45 -5.86
C ALA A 11 2.50 5.48 -6.39
N ASN A 12 2.69 5.69 -7.71
CA ASN A 12 4.00 5.84 -8.34
C ASN A 12 4.31 7.31 -8.72
N ASN A 13 3.61 8.29 -8.14
CA ASN A 13 3.78 9.71 -8.46
C ASN A 13 5.08 10.31 -7.89
N HIS A 14 5.87 9.53 -7.15
CA HIS A 14 7.28 9.83 -6.89
C HIS A 14 8.16 9.69 -8.16
N MET A 15 7.66 9.12 -9.25
CA MET A 15 8.33 9.05 -10.55
C MET A 15 9.72 8.35 -10.50
N GLY A 16 9.90 7.37 -9.62
CA GLY A 16 11.21 6.74 -9.39
C GLY A 16 12.25 7.64 -8.70
N ASN A 17 11.84 8.82 -8.22
CA ASN A 17 12.72 9.79 -7.57
C ASN A 17 12.28 10.04 -6.11
N VAL A 18 13.15 9.68 -5.16
CA VAL A 18 12.88 9.83 -3.72
C VAL A 18 12.76 11.28 -3.30
N GLU A 19 13.63 12.15 -3.82
CA GLU A 19 13.64 13.58 -3.47
C GLU A 19 12.34 14.25 -3.94
N HIS A 20 11.85 13.87 -5.12
CA HIS A 20 10.54 14.30 -5.60
C HIS A 20 9.40 13.81 -4.69
N GLY A 21 9.44 12.54 -4.25
CA GLY A 21 8.48 12.00 -3.29
C GLY A 21 8.49 12.72 -1.95
N VAL A 22 9.68 13.07 -1.42
CA VAL A 22 9.86 13.86 -0.20
C VAL A 22 9.27 15.27 -0.37
N ALA A 23 9.57 15.93 -1.49
CA ALA A 23 9.02 17.26 -1.79
C ALA A 23 7.49 17.23 -1.85
N LEU A 24 6.91 16.19 -2.47
CA LEU A 24 5.46 15.99 -2.51
C LEU A 24 4.86 15.83 -1.11
N ILE A 25 5.46 15.02 -0.23
CA ILE A 25 4.98 14.83 1.15
C ILE A 25 4.92 16.17 1.90
N ARG A 26 5.99 16.98 1.80
CA ARG A 26 6.07 18.30 2.45
C ARG A 26 5.03 19.28 1.92
N ALA A 27 4.88 19.36 0.60
CA ALA A 27 3.88 20.23 -0.03
C ALA A 27 2.44 19.88 0.38
N ILE A 28 2.13 18.58 0.51
CA ILE A 28 0.83 18.15 1.01
C ILE A 28 0.66 18.51 2.49
N ARG A 29 1.72 18.41 3.30
CA ARG A 29 1.65 18.81 4.72
C ARG A 29 1.33 20.29 4.90
N GLU A 30 1.91 21.15 4.05
CA GLU A 30 1.59 22.57 3.99
C GLU A 30 0.11 22.78 3.62
N SER A 31 -0.40 22.03 2.64
CA SER A 31 -1.80 22.08 2.22
C SER A 31 -2.79 21.63 3.30
N CYS A 32 -2.32 20.87 4.31
CA CYS A 32 -3.14 20.42 5.44
C CYS A 32 -3.25 21.46 6.57
N GLN A 33 -2.53 22.59 6.50
CA GLN A 33 -2.58 23.61 7.55
C GLN A 33 -3.99 24.20 7.72
N GLY A 34 -4.42 24.39 8.96
CA GLY A 34 -5.73 24.97 9.29
C GLY A 34 -6.90 23.98 9.34
N PHE A 35 -6.69 22.72 8.95
CA PHE A 35 -7.73 21.68 9.01
C PHE A 35 -7.57 20.80 10.26
N ASP A 36 -8.69 20.53 10.93
CA ASP A 36 -8.75 19.66 12.10
C ASP A 36 -9.15 18.22 11.73
N PHE A 37 -8.31 17.54 10.94
CA PHE A 37 -8.49 16.15 10.53
C PHE A 37 -7.29 15.27 10.88
N ASP A 38 -7.49 13.96 10.89
CA ASP A 38 -6.39 13.01 10.84
C ASP A 38 -5.91 12.89 9.39
N PHE A 39 -4.60 12.78 9.18
CA PHE A 39 -4.01 12.64 7.86
C PHE A 39 -3.14 11.39 7.76
N GLY A 40 -3.27 10.67 6.66
CA GLY A 40 -2.45 9.53 6.30
C GLY A 40 -1.87 9.70 4.91
N PHE A 41 -0.69 9.11 4.69
CA PHE A 41 -0.05 9.09 3.38
C PHE A 41 0.18 7.64 2.98
N LYS A 42 -0.13 7.31 1.73
CA LYS A 42 -0.19 5.94 1.25
C LYS A 42 0.81 5.63 0.15
N LEU A 43 1.55 4.54 0.33
CA LEU A 43 2.44 3.92 -0.66
C LEU A 43 1.82 2.64 -1.25
N GLN A 44 2.41 2.16 -2.35
CA GLN A 44 2.11 0.87 -2.96
C GLN A 44 3.40 0.06 -3.05
N TYR A 45 3.43 -1.12 -2.43
CA TYR A 45 4.58 -2.02 -2.48
C TYR A 45 4.32 -3.17 -3.43
N ARG A 46 5.29 -3.41 -4.30
CA ARG A 46 5.33 -4.50 -5.26
C ARG A 46 6.76 -5.00 -5.32
N ASN A 47 7.00 -6.27 -5.09
CA ASN A 47 8.26 -6.87 -5.48
C ASN A 47 8.25 -7.05 -7.01
N LEU A 48 8.82 -6.10 -7.75
CA LEU A 48 8.82 -6.13 -9.22
C LEU A 48 9.56 -7.33 -9.81
N ASP A 49 10.45 -7.97 -9.06
CA ASP A 49 11.19 -9.13 -9.55
C ASP A 49 10.28 -10.36 -9.70
N THR A 50 9.32 -10.52 -8.80
CA THR A 50 8.33 -11.61 -8.77
C THR A 50 6.97 -11.19 -9.34
N PHE A 51 6.59 -9.91 -9.21
CA PHE A 51 5.30 -9.36 -9.63
C PHE A 51 5.15 -9.26 -11.15
N ILE A 52 6.21 -8.90 -11.87
CA ILE A 52 6.21 -8.87 -13.34
C ILE A 52 6.78 -10.18 -13.85
N HIS A 53 5.91 -11.02 -14.44
CA HIS A 53 6.34 -12.28 -15.05
C HIS A 53 7.40 -12.04 -16.14
N SER A 54 8.39 -12.94 -16.24
CA SER A 54 9.57 -12.78 -17.11
C SER A 54 9.22 -12.52 -18.58
N SER A 55 8.12 -13.10 -19.09
CA SER A 55 7.62 -12.87 -20.46
C SER A 55 7.09 -11.46 -20.72
N PHE A 56 6.96 -10.65 -19.67
CA PHE A 56 6.45 -9.28 -19.74
C PHE A 56 7.51 -8.24 -19.38
N LYS A 57 8.70 -8.63 -18.88
CA LYS A 57 9.74 -7.67 -18.52
C LYS A 57 10.26 -6.91 -19.75
N GLY A 58 10.43 -5.59 -19.62
CA GLY A 58 10.90 -4.71 -20.69
C GLY A 58 9.92 -4.47 -21.84
N ARG A 59 8.67 -4.92 -21.72
CA ARG A 59 7.61 -4.67 -22.70
C ARG A 59 6.90 -3.35 -22.42
N ASP A 60 6.67 -2.57 -23.47
CA ASP A 60 5.92 -1.31 -23.41
C ASP A 60 4.51 -1.39 -24.02
N ASP A 61 4.19 -2.50 -24.69
CA ASP A 61 2.89 -2.79 -25.28
C ASP A 61 1.85 -3.26 -24.26
N VAL A 62 2.30 -3.59 -23.04
CA VAL A 62 1.44 -4.02 -21.94
C VAL A 62 1.27 -2.92 -20.91
N LYS A 63 0.00 -2.61 -20.64
CA LYS A 63 -0.39 -1.56 -19.70
C LYS A 63 0.28 -1.79 -18.34
N TYR A 64 0.83 -0.71 -17.79
CA TYR A 64 1.51 -0.63 -16.49
C TYR A 64 2.91 -1.24 -16.37
N VAL A 65 3.32 -2.20 -17.20
CA VAL A 65 4.67 -2.82 -17.11
C VAL A 65 5.76 -1.76 -17.15
N LYS A 66 5.82 -1.00 -18.24
CA LYS A 66 6.76 0.12 -18.41
C LYS A 66 6.74 1.09 -17.23
N ARG A 67 5.53 1.49 -16.80
CA ARG A 67 5.34 2.45 -15.70
C ARG A 67 5.91 1.92 -14.39
N PHE A 68 5.71 0.65 -14.08
CA PHE A 68 6.21 0.02 -12.85
C PHE A 68 7.74 -0.11 -12.88
N GLU A 69 8.31 -0.54 -14.01
CA GLU A 69 9.75 -0.65 -14.17
C GLU A 69 10.45 0.71 -14.06
N GLU A 70 9.95 1.75 -14.75
CA GLU A 70 10.53 3.10 -14.76
C GLU A 70 10.44 3.81 -13.40
N THR A 71 9.50 3.41 -12.53
CA THR A 71 9.29 4.04 -11.23
C THR A 71 9.74 3.20 -10.05
N ARG A 72 10.52 2.14 -10.29
CA ARG A 72 11.04 1.28 -9.22
C ARG A 72 11.83 2.09 -8.19
N LEU A 73 11.50 1.89 -6.92
CA LEU A 73 12.31 2.32 -5.78
C LEU A 73 12.75 1.10 -4.98
N GLN A 74 13.98 1.13 -4.49
CA GLN A 74 14.52 0.10 -3.60
C GLN A 74 13.91 0.19 -2.20
N PRO A 75 13.95 -0.89 -1.40
CA PRO A 75 13.43 -0.89 -0.03
C PRO A 75 13.93 0.27 0.83
N GLU A 76 15.23 0.61 0.77
CA GLU A 76 15.83 1.69 1.55
C GLU A 76 15.30 3.06 1.11
N GLN A 77 15.01 3.21 -0.18
CA GLN A 77 14.42 4.42 -0.75
C GLN A 77 12.96 4.56 -0.30
N MET A 78 12.21 3.47 -0.29
CA MET A 78 10.84 3.45 0.26
C MET A 78 10.83 3.75 1.75
N GLN A 79 11.79 3.25 2.53
CA GLN A 79 11.93 3.56 3.96
C GLN A 79 12.17 5.05 4.20
N LYS A 80 12.94 5.73 3.34
CA LYS A 80 13.11 7.20 3.41
C LYS A 80 11.78 7.94 3.24
N LEU A 81 10.92 7.50 2.31
CA LEU A 81 9.59 8.09 2.14
C LEU A 81 8.72 7.87 3.38
N VAL A 82 8.74 6.67 3.96
CA VAL A 82 8.01 6.35 5.21
C VAL A 82 8.49 7.24 6.37
N ALA A 83 9.82 7.43 6.50
CA ALA A 83 10.38 8.29 7.53
C ALA A 83 9.92 9.74 7.37
N GLU A 84 9.91 10.27 6.14
CA GLU A 84 9.42 11.62 5.85
C GLU A 84 7.91 11.76 6.13
N MET A 85 7.10 10.76 5.78
CA MET A 85 5.67 10.74 6.11
C MET A 85 5.45 10.90 7.63
N LYS A 86 6.17 10.09 8.42
CA LYS A 86 6.09 10.12 9.90
C LYS A 86 6.60 11.45 10.46
N ALA A 87 7.70 11.99 9.92
CA ALA A 87 8.26 13.28 10.34
C ALA A 87 7.28 14.45 10.12
N ASN A 88 6.41 14.36 9.11
CA ASN A 88 5.38 15.36 8.83
C ASN A 88 4.06 15.10 9.59
N GLY A 89 4.01 14.08 10.44
CA GLY A 89 2.83 13.74 11.25
C GLY A 89 1.74 12.96 10.50
N PHE A 90 2.05 12.39 9.34
CA PHE A 90 1.13 11.51 8.63
C PHE A 90 1.15 10.09 9.22
N LYS A 91 -0.01 9.46 9.31
CA LYS A 91 -0.10 8.01 9.50
C LYS A 91 0.46 7.32 8.25
N ALA A 92 1.45 6.47 8.42
CA ALA A 92 2.01 5.71 7.30
C ALA A 92 1.05 4.57 6.91
N ILE A 93 0.64 4.55 5.65
CA ILE A 93 -0.27 3.56 5.08
C ILE A 93 0.42 2.91 3.89
N CYS A 94 0.23 1.61 3.67
CA CYS A 94 0.75 0.95 2.48
C CYS A 94 -0.24 -0.06 1.90
N THR A 95 -0.19 -0.22 0.59
CA THR A 95 -0.96 -1.21 -0.18
C THR A 95 0.03 -2.26 -0.69
N PRO A 96 0.13 -3.45 -0.08
CA PRO A 96 0.90 -4.54 -0.62
C PRO A 96 0.15 -5.22 -1.78
N PHE A 97 0.91 -5.77 -2.73
CA PHE A 97 0.37 -6.57 -3.84
C PHE A 97 0.97 -7.99 -3.91
N ASP A 98 1.84 -8.34 -2.96
CA ASP A 98 2.51 -9.62 -2.81
C ASP A 98 2.87 -9.84 -1.33
N GLU A 99 3.16 -11.08 -0.97
CA GLU A 99 3.45 -11.52 0.40
C GLU A 99 4.70 -10.84 0.96
N GLU A 100 5.75 -10.73 0.14
CA GLU A 100 7.01 -10.11 0.54
C GLU A 100 6.84 -8.62 0.86
N SER A 101 5.93 -7.95 0.15
CA SER A 101 5.53 -6.57 0.44
C SER A 101 4.83 -6.44 1.81
N VAL A 102 4.12 -7.48 2.29
CA VAL A 102 3.53 -7.47 3.64
C VAL A 102 4.64 -7.52 4.69
N ASP A 103 5.63 -8.37 4.50
CA ASP A 103 6.78 -8.48 5.41
C ASP A 103 7.59 -7.17 5.42
N LEU A 104 7.76 -6.53 4.25
CA LEU A 104 8.43 -5.24 4.14
C LEU A 104 7.65 -4.11 4.84
N ILE A 105 6.32 -4.11 4.77
CA ILE A 105 5.46 -3.17 5.52
C ILE A 105 5.70 -3.30 7.03
N GLU A 106 5.85 -4.53 7.54
CA GLU A 106 6.17 -4.77 8.94
C GLU A 106 7.57 -4.24 9.29
N ALA A 107 8.57 -4.55 8.48
CA ALA A 107 9.95 -4.06 8.67
C ALA A 107 10.05 -2.53 8.68
N HIS A 108 9.27 -1.85 7.84
CA HIS A 108 9.19 -0.38 7.78
C HIS A 108 8.35 0.24 8.91
N GLY A 109 7.74 -0.60 9.75
CA GLY A 109 6.91 -0.18 10.87
C GLY A 109 5.69 0.62 10.42
N ILE A 110 5.05 0.22 9.32
CA ILE A 110 3.84 0.83 8.79
C ILE A 110 2.63 0.31 9.59
N GLU A 111 1.67 1.20 9.87
CA GLU A 111 0.62 0.98 10.86
C GLU A 111 -0.72 0.57 10.25
N ILE A 112 -0.92 0.85 8.96
CA ILE A 112 -2.18 0.60 8.27
C ILE A 112 -1.90 -0.08 6.93
N ILE A 113 -2.55 -1.21 6.70
CA ILE A 113 -2.58 -1.89 5.41
C ILE A 113 -3.87 -1.52 4.68
N LYS A 114 -3.70 -1.09 3.44
CA LYS A 114 -4.78 -0.91 2.49
C LYS A 114 -4.84 -2.11 1.56
N ILE A 115 -6.02 -2.71 1.44
CA ILE A 115 -6.29 -3.75 0.44
C ILE A 115 -6.75 -3.05 -0.84
N ALA A 116 -6.02 -3.25 -1.95
CA ALA A 116 -6.46 -2.81 -3.27
C ALA A 116 -7.66 -3.64 -3.72
N SER A 117 -8.58 -3.04 -4.48
CA SER A 117 -9.76 -3.76 -4.99
C SER A 117 -9.39 -4.95 -5.89
N CYS A 118 -8.32 -4.84 -6.68
CA CYS A 118 -7.82 -5.94 -7.51
C CYS A 118 -7.24 -7.11 -6.70
N SER A 119 -6.85 -6.86 -5.45
CA SER A 119 -6.29 -7.88 -4.54
C SER A 119 -7.30 -8.33 -3.48
N PHE A 120 -8.56 -7.89 -3.58
CA PHE A 120 -9.58 -8.17 -2.56
C PHE A 120 -9.90 -9.66 -2.43
N THR A 121 -9.87 -10.41 -3.54
CA THR A 121 -10.08 -11.87 -3.57
C THR A 121 -8.79 -12.64 -3.81
N ASP A 122 -7.64 -11.99 -3.66
CA ASP A 122 -6.33 -12.60 -3.84
C ASP A 122 -5.89 -13.33 -2.57
N TRP A 123 -6.58 -14.44 -2.29
CA TRP A 123 -6.42 -15.21 -1.05
C TRP A 123 -4.99 -15.65 -0.75
N PRO A 124 -4.15 -16.06 -1.74
CA PRO A 124 -2.74 -16.38 -1.49
C PRO A 124 -2.00 -15.25 -0.76
N CYS A 125 -2.11 -14.01 -1.27
CA CYS A 125 -1.48 -12.82 -0.69
C CYS A 125 -1.80 -12.62 0.80
N TRP A 126 -3.03 -12.94 1.23
CA TRP A 126 -3.51 -12.74 2.61
C TRP A 126 -3.28 -13.92 3.55
N SER A 127 -3.15 -15.13 3.00
CA SER A 127 -3.08 -16.36 3.79
C SER A 127 -1.68 -16.93 3.93
N ALA A 128 -0.73 -16.53 3.08
CA ALA A 128 0.61 -17.09 3.07
C ALA A 128 1.64 -16.33 3.92
N SER A 129 1.52 -15.00 4.08
CA SER A 129 2.47 -14.24 4.93
C SER A 129 2.22 -14.52 6.43
N PRO A 130 3.26 -14.92 7.21
CA PRO A 130 3.16 -15.05 8.67
C PRO A 130 2.76 -13.72 9.34
N ALA A 131 3.22 -12.59 8.80
CA ALA A 131 2.83 -11.26 9.24
C ALA A 131 1.35 -10.99 8.94
N ALA A 132 0.88 -11.35 7.73
CA ALA A 132 -0.53 -11.23 7.37
C ALA A 132 -1.43 -12.05 8.32
N THR A 133 -1.12 -13.32 8.54
CA THR A 133 -1.96 -14.27 9.29
C THR A 133 -1.95 -14.11 10.81
N SER A 134 -0.88 -13.57 11.38
CA SER A 134 -0.79 -13.34 12.84
C SER A 134 -1.32 -11.97 13.26
N ARG A 135 -1.23 -10.96 12.37
CA ARG A 135 -1.31 -9.55 12.78
C ARG A 135 -2.29 -8.68 11.98
N TRP A 136 -2.54 -8.97 10.71
CA TRP A 136 -3.35 -8.11 9.83
C TRP A 136 -4.65 -8.75 9.34
N TRP A 137 -4.68 -10.07 9.28
CA TRP A 137 -5.76 -10.85 8.69
C TRP A 137 -6.01 -12.12 9.51
N ARG A 138 -7.25 -12.31 9.96
CA ARG A 138 -7.73 -13.60 10.45
C ARG A 138 -8.72 -14.15 9.42
N PRO A 139 -8.52 -15.37 8.91
CA PRO A 139 -9.49 -15.96 8.00
C PRO A 139 -10.86 -16.06 8.70
N PRO A 140 -11.97 -15.77 8.00
CA PRO A 140 -13.29 -16.00 8.58
C PRO A 140 -13.43 -17.49 8.93
N PRO A 141 -14.15 -17.84 10.03
CA PRO A 141 -14.41 -19.23 10.35
C PRO A 141 -15.11 -19.89 9.16
N ALA A 142 -14.66 -21.10 8.79
CA ALA A 142 -15.19 -21.83 7.65
C ALA A 142 -16.72 -21.93 7.74
N ARG A 143 -17.45 -21.19 6.89
CA ARG A 143 -18.90 -21.33 6.76
C ARG A 143 -19.19 -22.12 5.49
N GLY A 144 -19.92 -23.21 5.65
CA GLY A 144 -20.45 -24.02 4.57
C GLY A 144 -21.21 -23.18 3.54
N ALA A 145 -21.11 -23.61 2.29
CA ALA A 145 -21.63 -22.97 1.09
C ALA A 145 -23.03 -22.34 1.29
N ARG A 146 -23.16 -21.04 1.00
CA ARG A 146 -24.41 -20.42 0.55
C ARG A 146 -24.14 -19.23 -0.35
N THR A 147 -25.03 -19.11 -1.31
CA THR A 147 -24.94 -18.45 -2.61
C THR A 147 -25.07 -16.93 -2.59
N SER A 148 -24.41 -16.31 -3.57
CA SER A 148 -24.68 -14.98 -4.18
C SER A 148 -25.03 -13.83 -3.23
N THR A 149 -24.01 -13.09 -2.82
CA THR A 149 -24.14 -11.65 -2.55
C THR A 149 -23.21 -10.93 -3.49
N ARG A 150 -23.74 -9.98 -4.27
CA ARG A 150 -22.96 -9.12 -5.15
C ARG A 150 -22.17 -8.15 -4.25
N TRP A 151 -20.96 -8.53 -3.87
CA TRP A 151 -20.07 -7.68 -3.09
C TRP A 151 -19.50 -6.59 -4.02
N SER A 152 -19.98 -5.36 -3.86
CA SER A 152 -19.34 -4.17 -4.41
C SER A 152 -17.92 -4.08 -3.81
N ALA A 153 -16.92 -3.95 -4.67
CA ALA A 153 -15.50 -3.86 -4.30
C ALA A 153 -15.23 -2.56 -3.52
N SER A 154 -15.59 -2.54 -2.24
CA SER A 154 -15.26 -1.45 -1.34
C SER A 154 -13.96 -1.75 -0.61
N CYS A 155 -12.98 -0.89 -0.86
CA CYS A 155 -11.73 -0.69 -0.14
C CYS A 155 -11.71 -1.21 1.32
N CYS A 156 -11.12 -2.37 1.60
CA CYS A 156 -10.81 -2.78 2.97
C CYS A 156 -9.54 -2.09 3.51
N ILE A 157 -9.60 -1.56 4.72
CA ILE A 157 -8.48 -1.00 5.48
C ILE A 157 -8.32 -1.88 6.72
N ALA A 158 -7.11 -2.36 7.00
CA ALA A 158 -6.74 -3.03 8.24
C ALA A 158 -5.72 -2.16 8.98
N ALA A 159 -5.98 -1.83 10.26
CA ALA A 159 -5.09 -1.03 11.09
C ALA A 159 -4.55 -1.87 12.26
N ARG A 160 -3.32 -1.58 12.70
CA ARG A 160 -2.79 -2.15 13.96
C ARG A 160 -3.73 -1.81 15.12
N THR A 161 -4.12 -2.82 15.90
CA THR A 161 -4.64 -2.65 17.27
C THR A 161 -3.49 -2.61 18.26
#